data_AF-A0A889ZEC2-F1
#
_entry.id   AF-A0A889ZEC2-F1
#
_cell.length_a   1.000
_cell.length_b   1.000
_cell.length_c   1.000
_cell.angle_alpha   90.00
_cell.angle_beta   90.00
_cell.angle_gamma   90.00
#
_symmetry.space_group_name_H-M   'P 1'
#
loop_
_entity.id
_entity.type
_entity.pdbx_description
1 polymer ?
#
loop_
_entity_poly.entity_id
_entity_poly.type
_entity_poly.pdbx_seq_one_letter_code
_entity_poly.pdbx_strand_id
1 'polypeptide(L)'
;MIYRHITDKNFIQANTELSYSENFIHMMFDISSYEFTKVVSRALDIIFILHADHEQNASTATVRLTGSAGANLFACLAAGAATLWGPAHGGANEAVINMLMEIEKPTNVKQFVQKVKDKSKGIR
;
A
#
# COMPACT_ATOMS: atom_id res chain seq x y z
N MET A 1 4.28 12.35 -4.37
CA MET A 1 5.03 13.31 -3.52
C MET A 1 5.76 12.64 -2.36
N ILE A 2 5.08 11.91 -1.46
CA ILE A 2 5.71 11.30 -0.26
C ILE A 2 6.99 10.52 -0.59
N TYR A 3 6.93 9.57 -1.53
CA TYR A 3 8.09 8.80 -1.97
C TYR A 3 9.29 9.68 -2.38
N ARG A 4 9.05 10.75 -3.13
CA ARG A 4 10.11 11.65 -3.59
C ARG A 4 10.67 12.49 -2.45
N HIS A 5 9.83 12.92 -1.51
CA HIS A 5 10.29 13.62 -0.30
C HIS A 5 11.22 12.74 0.55
N ILE A 6 10.83 11.49 0.83
CA ILE A 6 11.63 10.58 1.67
C ILE A 6 12.89 10.05 0.96
N THR A 7 12.98 10.19 -0.36
CA THR A 7 14.15 9.81 -1.17
C THR A 7 14.95 11.02 -1.68
N ASP A 8 14.68 12.22 -1.16
CA ASP A 8 15.35 13.48 -1.50
C ASP A 8 15.37 13.80 -3.01
N LYS A 9 14.22 13.60 -3.68
CA LYS A 9 14.03 13.89 -5.10
C LYS A 9 13.09 15.07 -5.30
N ASN A 10 13.42 15.94 -6.27
CA ASN A 10 12.56 17.06 -6.69
C ASN A 10 11.17 16.60 -7.11
N PHE A 11 10.10 17.32 -6.75
CA PHE A 11 8.76 16.96 -7.19
C PHE A 11 8.57 17.08 -8.71
N ILE A 12 7.73 16.20 -9.24
CA ILE A 12 7.32 16.17 -10.65
C ILE A 12 5.85 16.57 -10.71
N GLN A 13 5.50 17.44 -11.63
CA GLN A 13 4.13 17.90 -11.82
C GLN A 13 3.27 16.81 -12.47
N ALA A 14 1.97 16.83 -12.19
CA ALA A 14 1.04 15.93 -12.85
C ALA A 14 0.96 16.22 -14.36
N ASN A 15 0.84 15.17 -15.17
CA ASN A 15 0.58 15.26 -16.59
C ASN A 15 -0.84 14.76 -16.88
N THR A 16 -1.68 15.62 -17.45
CA THR A 16 -3.10 15.35 -17.73
C THR A 16 -3.33 14.46 -18.94
N GLU A 17 -2.32 14.27 -19.79
CA GLU A 17 -2.39 13.39 -20.96
C GLU A 17 -2.17 11.91 -20.61
N LEU A 18 -1.73 11.63 -19.38
CA LEU A 18 -1.50 10.28 -18.87
C LEU A 18 -2.74 9.76 -18.14
N SER A 19 -2.96 8.44 -18.19
CA SER A 19 -3.95 7.81 -17.30
C SER A 19 -3.55 7.96 -15.83
N TYR A 20 -4.49 7.69 -14.92
CA TYR A 20 -4.27 7.86 -13.48
C TYR A 20 -3.02 7.11 -12.97
N SER A 21 -2.90 5.82 -13.30
CA SER A 21 -1.77 4.99 -12.87
C SER A 21 -0.45 5.34 -13.58
N GLU A 22 -0.50 5.74 -14.85
CA GLU A 22 0.69 6.23 -15.57
C GLU A 22 1.19 7.54 -14.96
N ASN A 23 0.29 8.48 -14.66
CA ASN A 23 0.63 9.74 -14.01
C ASN A 23 1.18 9.52 -12.60
N PHE A 24 0.63 8.54 -11.85
CA PHE A 24 1.15 8.16 -10.53
C PHE A 24 2.61 7.67 -10.61
N ILE A 25 2.93 6.77 -11.54
CA ILE A 25 4.30 6.27 -11.77
C ILE A 25 5.22 7.41 -12.22
N HIS A 26 4.77 8.23 -13.18
CA HIS A 26 5.50 9.40 -13.67
C HIS A 26 5.92 10.32 -12.52
N MET A 27 4.97 10.68 -11.64
CA MET A 27 5.22 11.53 -10.49
C MET A 27 6.09 10.87 -9.40
N MET A 28 6.28 9.55 -9.40
CA MET A 28 7.17 8.86 -8.46
C MET A 28 8.60 8.73 -9.00
N PHE A 29 8.74 8.21 -10.21
CA PHE A 29 10.00 7.63 -10.69
C PHE A 29 10.60 8.32 -11.91
N ASP A 30 9.92 9.30 -12.52
CA ASP A 30 10.40 9.99 -13.73
C ASP A 30 10.71 9.02 -14.90
N ILE A 31 9.83 8.04 -15.11
CA ILE A 31 10.12 6.93 -16.03
C ILE A 31 9.91 7.36 -17.48
N SER A 32 10.93 7.12 -18.30
CA SER A 32 10.95 7.36 -19.76
C SER A 32 10.78 6.10 -20.62
N SER A 33 10.80 4.89 -20.02
CA SER A 33 10.63 3.61 -20.72
C SER A 33 9.16 3.21 -20.88
N TYR A 34 8.69 3.15 -22.13
CA TYR A 34 7.29 2.90 -22.48
C TYR A 34 6.79 1.50 -22.08
N GLU A 35 7.57 0.45 -22.33
CA GLU A 35 7.15 -0.93 -22.06
C GLU A 35 7.09 -1.26 -20.56
N PHE A 36 8.07 -0.79 -19.77
CA PHE A 36 8.03 -0.96 -18.32
C PHE A 36 6.85 -0.20 -17.70
N THR A 37 6.64 1.04 -18.15
CA THR A 37 5.55 1.89 -17.64
C THR A 37 4.19 1.25 -17.88
N LYS A 38 3.93 0.66 -19.06
CA LYS A 38 2.68 -0.04 -19.36
C LYS A 38 2.38 -1.23 -18.44
N VAL A 39 3.39 -2.08 -18.19
CA VAL A 39 3.19 -3.27 -17.36
C VAL A 39 2.88 -2.87 -15.92
N VAL A 40 3.65 -1.91 -15.39
CA VAL A 40 3.47 -1.44 -14.00
C VAL A 40 2.19 -0.63 -13.86
N SER A 41 1.82 0.22 -14.83
CA SER A 41 0.58 1.00 -14.76
C SER A 41 -0.64 0.10 -14.76
N ARG A 42 -0.66 -0.94 -15.61
CA ARG A 42 -1.73 -1.93 -15.61
C ARG A 42 -1.81 -2.74 -14.32
N ALA A 43 -0.66 -3.10 -13.73
CA ALA A 43 -0.64 -3.77 -12.44
C ALA A 43 -1.20 -2.85 -11.33
N LEU A 44 -0.85 -1.57 -11.34
CA LEU A 44 -1.37 -0.58 -10.39
C LEU A 44 -2.87 -0.35 -10.55
N ASP A 45 -3.40 -0.27 -11.77
CA ASP A 45 -4.86 -0.18 -11.98
C ASP A 45 -5.59 -1.33 -11.29
N ILE A 46 -5.10 -2.56 -11.47
CA ILE A 46 -5.67 -3.75 -10.83
C ILE A 46 -5.57 -3.65 -9.31
N ILE A 47 -4.41 -3.26 -8.77
CA ILE A 47 -4.19 -3.09 -7.33
C ILE A 47 -5.17 -2.04 -6.77
N PHE A 48 -5.30 -0.89 -7.42
CA PHE A 48 -6.20 0.19 -6.99
C PHE A 48 -7.66 -0.26 -7.01
N ILE A 49 -8.10 -0.95 -8.07
CA ILE A 49 -9.47 -1.48 -8.15
C ILE A 49 -9.73 -2.50 -7.03
N LEU A 50 -8.80 -3.43 -6.80
CA LEU A 50 -8.97 -4.48 -5.78
C LEU A 50 -8.96 -3.94 -4.34
N HIS A 51 -8.34 -2.77 -4.10
CA HIS A 51 -8.29 -2.13 -2.78
C HIS A 51 -9.28 -0.96 -2.64
N ALA A 52 -10.10 -0.68 -3.66
CA ALA A 52 -10.96 0.50 -3.69
C ALA A 52 -12.03 0.49 -2.59
N ASP A 53 -12.60 -0.68 -2.31
CA ASP A 53 -13.56 -0.87 -1.22
C ASP A 53 -13.47 -2.29 -0.65
N HIS A 54 -13.77 -2.41 0.64
CA HIS A 54 -13.87 -3.69 1.32
C HIS A 54 -14.90 -3.60 2.45
N GLU A 55 -16.08 -3.08 2.13
CA GLU A 55 -17.25 -2.96 3.01
C GLU A 55 -16.94 -2.26 4.36
N GLN A 56 -17.42 -2.80 5.49
CA GLN A 56 -17.29 -2.19 6.81
C GLN A 56 -16.04 -2.66 7.57
N ASN A 57 -14.87 -2.48 6.97
CA ASN A 57 -13.60 -2.68 7.68
C ASN A 57 -13.30 -1.52 8.67
N ALA A 58 -12.28 -1.69 9.51
CA ALA A 58 -11.97 -0.76 10.61
C ALA A 58 -11.81 0.70 10.17
N SER A 59 -11.07 0.96 9.08
CA SER A 59 -10.89 2.33 8.56
C SER A 59 -12.19 2.89 7.98
N THR A 60 -12.95 2.10 7.21
CA THR A 60 -14.24 2.55 6.66
C THR A 60 -15.25 2.87 7.76
N ALA A 61 -15.35 2.01 8.78
CA ALA A 61 -16.21 2.24 9.93
C ALA A 61 -15.79 3.50 10.71
N THR A 62 -14.48 3.77 10.83
CA THR A 62 -13.95 4.99 11.46
C THR A 62 -14.35 6.25 10.70
N VAL A 63 -14.26 6.24 9.37
CA VAL A 63 -14.70 7.37 8.52
C VAL A 63 -16.18 7.66 8.78
N ARG A 64 -17.03 6.62 8.80
CA ARG A 64 -18.47 6.77 9.03
C ARG A 64 -18.80 7.28 10.43
N LEU A 65 -18.12 6.75 11.45
CA LEU A 65 -18.32 7.17 12.85
C LEU A 65 -17.88 8.62 13.06
N THR A 66 -16.76 9.03 12.46
CA THR A 66 -16.30 10.42 12.53
C THR A 66 -17.27 11.36 11.80
N GLY A 67 -17.75 10.94 10.62
CA GLY A 67 -18.71 11.70 9.82
C GLY A 67 -20.08 11.87 10.47
N SER A 68 -20.53 10.93 11.31
CA SER A 68 -21.84 11.04 11.98
C SER A 68 -21.91 12.20 12.99
N ALA A 69 -20.76 12.67 13.48
CA ALA A 69 -20.65 13.87 14.32
C ALA A 69 -20.73 15.19 13.51
N GLY A 70 -20.88 15.13 12.18
CA GLY A 70 -20.88 16.32 11.32
C GLY A 70 -19.48 16.89 11.05
N ALA A 71 -18.42 16.10 11.25
CA ALA A 71 -17.06 16.52 10.99
C ALA A 71 -16.80 16.80 9.50
N ASN A 72 -15.82 17.66 9.22
CA ASN A 72 -15.40 17.98 7.87
C ASN A 72 -14.93 16.71 7.10
N LEU A 73 -15.23 16.61 5.80
CA LEU A 73 -14.86 15.48 4.96
C LEU A 73 -13.38 15.09 5.07
N PHE A 74 -12.47 16.07 5.01
CA PHE A 74 -11.03 15.80 5.10
C PHE A 74 -10.63 15.27 6.47
N ALA A 75 -11.28 15.71 7.54
CA ALA A 75 -11.06 15.17 8.87
C ALA A 75 -11.54 13.71 8.97
N CYS A 76 -12.68 13.38 8.36
CA CYS A 76 -13.16 12.00 8.30
C CYS A 76 -12.20 11.10 7.52
N LEU A 77 -11.69 11.56 6.36
CA LEU A 77 -10.70 10.82 5.57
C LEU A 77 -9.38 10.65 6.32
N ALA A 78 -8.91 11.67 7.04
CA ALA A 78 -7.72 11.60 7.87
C ALA A 78 -7.88 10.57 9.00
N ALA A 79 -9.06 10.49 9.63
CA ALA A 79 -9.35 9.48 10.64
C ALA A 79 -9.31 8.06 10.04
N GLY A 80 -9.87 7.86 8.86
CA GLY A 80 -9.77 6.59 8.12
C GLY A 80 -8.32 6.20 7.82
N ALA A 81 -7.52 7.15 7.33
CA ALA A 81 -6.10 6.93 7.04
C ALA A 81 -5.30 6.59 8.30
N ALA A 82 -5.57 7.27 9.43
CA ALA A 82 -4.94 6.97 10.72
C ALA A 82 -5.28 5.55 11.20
N THR A 83 -6.53 5.11 11.05
CA THR A 83 -6.91 3.73 11.37
C THR A 83 -6.24 2.72 10.45
N LEU A 84 -6.13 3.02 9.14
CA LEU A 84 -5.46 2.15 8.16
C LEU A 84 -3.95 2.03 8.43
N TRP A 85 -3.32 3.06 9.00
CA TRP A 85 -1.90 3.03 9.37
C TRP A 85 -1.58 2.00 10.47
N GLY A 86 -2.57 1.51 11.21
CA GLY A 86 -2.37 0.43 12.18
C GLY A 86 -1.82 -0.85 11.52
N PRO A 87 -0.73 -1.46 12.02
CA PRO A 87 -0.13 -2.65 11.40
C PRO A 87 -1.07 -3.85 11.29
N ALA A 88 -2.04 -3.96 12.22
CA ALA A 88 -3.05 -5.01 12.20
C ALA A 88 -4.15 -4.80 11.15
N HIS A 89 -4.17 -3.67 10.45
CA HIS A 89 -5.14 -3.34 9.41
C HIS A 89 -4.45 -3.16 8.05
N GLY A 90 -3.76 -2.03 7.82
CA GLY A 90 -3.12 -1.75 6.52
C GLY A 90 -1.72 -2.35 6.34
N GLY A 91 -1.13 -2.92 7.40
CA GLY A 91 0.28 -3.36 7.40
C GLY A 91 0.56 -4.73 6.79
N ALA A 92 -0.46 -5.47 6.34
CA ALA A 92 -0.30 -6.86 5.93
C ALA A 92 0.69 -7.05 4.75
N ASN A 93 0.63 -6.18 3.74
CA ASN A 93 1.50 -6.29 2.56
C ASN A 93 2.98 -6.07 2.92
N GLU A 94 3.26 -5.11 3.80
CA GLU A 94 4.62 -4.88 4.32
C GLU A 94 5.09 -6.07 5.17
N ALA A 95 4.20 -6.62 6.01
CA ALA A 95 4.51 -7.82 6.81
C ALA A 95 4.87 -9.02 5.92
N VAL A 96 4.19 -9.22 4.79
CA VAL A 96 4.54 -10.26 3.81
C VAL A 96 5.93 -10.03 3.22
N ILE A 97 6.29 -8.80 2.83
CA ILE A 97 7.63 -8.50 2.32
C ILE A 97 8.69 -8.74 3.39
N ASN A 98 8.45 -8.31 4.64
CA ASN A 98 9.35 -8.56 5.76
C ASN A 98 9.54 -10.06 6.03
N MET A 99 8.46 -10.84 5.98
CA MET A 99 8.51 -12.31 6.09
C MET A 99 9.34 -12.92 4.97
N LEU A 100 9.17 -12.48 3.73
CA LEU A 100 9.96 -12.96 2.59
C LEU A 100 11.43 -12.58 2.71
N MET A 101 11.75 -11.40 3.26
CA MET A 101 13.12 -11.00 3.57
C MET A 101 13.73 -11.87 4.67
N GLU A 102 12.97 -12.29 5.69
CA GLU A 102 13.42 -13.24 6.71
C GLU A 102 13.65 -14.65 6.15
N ILE A 103 12.81 -15.09 5.21
CA ILE A 103 12.98 -16.38 4.52
C ILE A 103 14.24 -16.37 3.65
N GLU A 104 14.59 -15.22 3.06
CA GLU A 104 15.71 -14.94 2.14
C GLU A 104 15.70 -15.72 0.82
N LYS A 105 15.58 -17.05 0.87
CA LYS A 105 15.74 -17.96 -0.29
C LYS A 105 14.65 -19.03 -0.33
N PRO A 106 14.23 -19.48 -1.53
CA PRO A 106 13.20 -20.51 -1.68
C PRO A 106 13.48 -21.82 -0.93
N THR A 107 14.75 -22.19 -0.77
CA THR A 107 15.17 -23.41 -0.04
C THR A 107 14.79 -23.38 1.44
N ASN A 108 14.66 -22.19 2.02
CA ASN A 108 14.38 -21.99 3.45
C ASN A 108 12.88 -22.07 3.78
N VAL A 109 12.00 -22.02 2.77
CA VAL A 109 10.54 -21.99 2.95
C VAL A 109 10.04 -23.17 3.78
N LYS A 110 10.52 -24.39 3.51
CA LYS A 110 10.09 -25.59 4.26
C LYS A 110 10.41 -25.47 5.74
N GLN A 111 11.61 -24.95 6.07
CA GLN A 111 12.03 -24.76 7.45
C GLN A 111 11.22 -23.65 8.12
N PHE A 112 10.99 -22.53 7.43
CA PHE A 112 10.18 -21.42 7.95
C PHE A 112 8.75 -21.87 8.28
N VAL A 113 8.10 -22.57 7.35
CA VAL A 113 6.74 -23.12 7.55
C VAL A 113 6.71 -24.10 8.74
N GLN A 114 7.75 -24.91 8.93
CA GLN A 114 7.84 -25.79 10.09
C GLN A 114 7.90 -25.00 11.41
N LYS A 115 8.73 -23.94 11.46
CA LYS A 115 8.80 -23.08 12.65
C LYS A 115 7.47 -22.40 12.99
N VAL A 116 6.69 -21.98 11.98
CA VAL A 116 5.33 -21.43 12.15
C VAL A 116 4.40 -22.48 12.76
N LYS A 117 4.40 -23.71 12.22
CA LYS A 117 3.59 -24.82 12.74
C LYS A 117 3.93 -25.18 14.19
N ASP A 118 5.22 -25.14 14.51
CA ASP A 118 5.73 -25.41 15.86
C ASP A 118 5.50 -24.24 16.83
N LYS A 119 4.90 -23.13 16.38
CA LYS A 119 4.64 -21.90 17.15
C LYS A 119 5.91 -21.37 17.83
N SER A 120 7.03 -21.43 17.12
CA SER A 120 8.31 -20.93 17.60
C SER A 120 8.19 -19.44 17.97
N LYS A 121 8.73 -19.03 19.13
CA LYS A 121 8.70 -17.63 19.57
C LYS A 121 9.33 -16.72 18.51
N GLY A 122 8.65 -15.62 18.19
CA GLY A 122 9.14 -14.59 17.27
C GLY A 122 8.78 -14.81 15.81
N ILE A 123 8.13 -15.92 15.46
CA ILE A 123 7.67 -16.22 14.10
C ILE A 123 6.14 -16.16 14.08
N ARG A 124 5.58 -15.34 13.18
CA ARG A 124 4.14 -15.18 12.96
C ARG A 124 3.78 -15.47 11.52
#